data_AF-A0A526YDQ1-F1
#
_entry.id   AF-A0A526YDQ1-F1
#
_cell.length_a   1.000
_cell.length_b   1.000
_cell.length_c   1.000
_cell.angle_alpha   90.00
_cell.angle_beta   90.00
_cell.angle_gamma   90.00
#
_symmetry.space_group_name_H-M   'P 1'
#
loop_
_entity.id
_entity.type
_entity.pdbx_description
1 polymer ?
#
loop_
_entity_poly.entity_id
_entity_poly.type
_entity_poly.pdbx_seq_one_letter_code
_entity_poly.pdbx_strand_id
1 'polypeptide(L)' 'DYYFNYDNPTFDKIIADLNLTSDEAKRMTLLGEAQKILADDAVVGFLYELPKVGVWDAKLEGFWENAPIQA' A
#
# COMPACT_ATOMS: atom_id res chain seq x y z
N ASP A 1 -7.56 9.63 -14.59
CA ASP A 1 -7.28 9.24 -15.98
C ASP A 1 -5.80 9.34 -16.39
N TYR A 2 -4.89 8.59 -15.76
CA TYR A 2 -3.51 8.40 -16.26
C TYR A 2 -2.86 7.15 -15.62
N TYR A 3 -1.85 6.59 -16.30
CA TYR A 3 -1.14 5.33 -16.01
C TYR A 3 -2.00 4.05 -16.09
N PHE A 4 -2.94 3.84 -15.17
CA PHE A 4 -3.86 2.68 -15.22
C PHE A 4 -5.24 3.02 -15.80
N ASN A 5 -5.63 4.30 -15.78
CA ASN A 5 -6.97 4.76 -16.21
C ASN A 5 -8.12 3.92 -15.64
N TYR A 6 -7.95 3.45 -14.40
CA TYR A 6 -8.89 2.62 -13.69
C TYR A 6 -9.98 3.48 -13.06
N ASP A 7 -11.24 3.14 -13.32
CA ASP A 7 -12.43 3.83 -12.85
C ASP A 7 -13.41 2.80 -12.29
N ASN A 8 -13.58 2.81 -10.97
CA ASN A 8 -14.51 1.92 -10.27
C ASN A 8 -15.15 2.71 -9.10
N PRO A 9 -16.44 3.08 -9.21
CA PRO A 9 -17.10 3.92 -8.20
C PRO A 9 -17.23 3.25 -6.83
N THR A 10 -17.21 1.91 -6.78
CA THR A 10 -17.18 1.17 -5.51
C THR A 10 -15.82 1.31 -4.84
N PHE A 11 -14.73 1.17 -5.59
CA PHE A 11 -13.38 1.38 -5.08
C PHE A 11 -13.20 2.82 -4.57
N ASP A 12 -13.62 3.81 -5.35
CA ASP A 12 -13.52 5.22 -4.97
C ASP A 12 -14.25 5.53 -3.67
N LYS A 13 -15.44 4.95 -3.49
CA LYS A 13 -16.21 5.09 -2.26
C LYS A 13 -15.47 4.50 -1.06
N ILE A 14 -14.88 3.31 -1.19
CA ILE A 14 -14.13 2.67 -0.10
C ILE A 14 -12.92 3.52 0.30
N ILE A 15 -12.18 4.08 -0.67
CA ILE A 15 -11.05 4.96 -0.38
C ILE A 15 -11.50 6.25 0.31
N ALA A 16 -12.62 6.85 -0.12
CA ALA A 16 -13.19 8.02 0.54
C ALA A 16 -13.60 7.73 1.99
N ASP A 17 -14.29 6.60 2.24
CA ASP A 17 -14.72 6.19 3.58
C ASP A 17 -13.50 5.84 4.46
N LEU A 18 -12.47 5.21 3.90
CA LEU A 18 -11.21 4.89 4.58
C LEU A 18 -10.50 6.16 5.05
N ASN A 19 -10.42 7.20 4.21
CA ASN A 19 -9.75 8.46 4.54
C ASN A 19 -10.43 9.22 5.70
N LEU A 20 -11.72 9.00 5.92
CA LEU A 20 -12.49 9.61 7.02
C LEU A 20 -12.56 8.73 8.28
N THR A 21 -12.16 7.46 8.19
CA THR A 21 -12.27 6.52 9.32
C THR A 21 -11.03 6.62 10.21
N SER A 22 -11.22 6.89 11.50
CA SER A 22 -10.15 6.87 12.52
C SER A 22 -10.07 5.56 13.30
N ASP A 23 -11.17 4.79 13.37
CA ASP A 23 -11.21 3.49 14.03
C ASP A 23 -10.32 2.46 13.31
N GLU A 24 -9.36 1.88 14.02
CA GLU A 24 -8.33 1.02 13.44
C GLU A 24 -8.90 -0.25 12.82
N ALA A 25 -9.81 -0.95 13.52
CA ALA A 25 -10.39 -2.19 13.04
C ALA A 25 -11.21 -1.97 11.76
N LYS A 26 -11.98 -0.88 11.72
CA LYS A 26 -12.75 -0.50 10.53
C LYS A 26 -11.84 -0.06 9.37
N ARG A 27 -10.74 0.66 9.64
CA ARG A 27 -9.74 0.99 8.62
C ARG A 27 -9.13 -0.27 7.99
N MET A 28 -8.77 -1.25 8.81
CA MET A 28 -8.22 -2.52 8.31
C MET A 28 -9.21 -3.28 7.42
N THR A 29 -10.50 -3.25 7.78
CA THR A 29 -11.56 -3.85 6.96
C THR A 29 -11.66 -3.17 5.59
N LEU A 30 -11.74 -1.84 5.57
CA LEU A 30 -11.83 -1.05 4.33
C LEU A 30 -10.58 -1.21 3.44
N LEU A 31 -9.39 -1.25 4.04
CA LEU A 31 -8.14 -1.52 3.32
C LEU A 31 -8.16 -2.90 2.65
N GLY A 32 -8.59 -3.93 3.38
CA GLY A 32 -8.71 -5.27 2.83
C GLY A 32 -9.70 -5.36 1.67
N GLU A 33 -10.84 -4.68 1.77
CA GLU A 33 -11.84 -4.60 0.70
C GLU A 33 -11.28 -3.88 -0.54
N ALA A 34 -10.60 -2.74 -0.37
CA ALA A 34 -9.97 -2.02 -1.46
C ALA A 34 -8.90 -2.87 -2.18
N GLN A 35 -8.05 -3.56 -1.42
CA GLN A 35 -7.02 -4.45 -1.96
C GLN A 35 -7.64 -5.61 -2.74
N LYS A 36 -8.73 -6.19 -2.22
CA LYS A 36 -9.43 -7.29 -2.89
C LYS A 36 -10.01 -6.86 -4.23
N ILE A 37 -10.63 -5.67 -4.30
CA ILE A 37 -11.14 -5.14 -5.57
C ILE A 37 -10.01 -5.01 -6.61
N LEU A 38 -8.86 -4.44 -6.23
CA LEU A 38 -7.74 -4.31 -7.17
C LEU A 38 -7.20 -5.65 -7.66
N ALA A 39 -7.22 -6.67 -6.79
CA ALA A 39 -6.80 -8.02 -7.14
C ALA A 39 -7.79 -8.72 -8.08
N ASP A 40 -9.09 -8.61 -7.79
CA ASP A 40 -10.16 -9.21 -8.59
C ASP A 40 -10.28 -8.54 -9.97
N ASP A 41 -10.11 -7.21 -10.05
CA ASP A 41 -10.18 -6.43 -11.29
C ASP A 41 -8.86 -6.44 -12.08
N ALA A 42 -7.80 -7.07 -11.54
CA ALA A 42 -6.49 -7.21 -12.18
C ALA A 42 -5.91 -5.88 -12.73
N VAL A 43 -6.10 -4.80 -11.97
CA VAL A 43 -5.73 -3.42 -12.39
C VAL A 43 -4.23 -3.28 -12.69
N VAL A 44 -3.40 -4.02 -11.95
CA VAL A 44 -1.95 -4.09 -12.15
C VAL A 44 -1.43 -5.48 -11.78
N GLY A 45 -0.40 -5.94 -12.49
CA GLY A 45 0.36 -7.13 -12.10
C GLY A 45 1.33 -6.81 -10.97
N PHE A 46 0.92 -7.00 -9.71
CA PHE A 46 1.82 -6.91 -8.56
C PHE A 46 2.86 -8.05 -8.63
N LEU A 47 4.15 -7.70 -8.68
CA LEU A 47 5.24 -8.68 -8.84
C LEU A 47 5.84 -9.10 -7.50
N TYR A 48 6.49 -8.15 -6.83
CA TYR A 48 7.16 -8.33 -5.54
C TYR A 48 7.53 -6.97 -4.96
N GLU A 49 7.74 -6.93 -3.65
CA GLU A 49 8.42 -5.82 -2.98
C GLU A 49 9.93 -5.99 -3.12
N LEU A 50 10.61 -5.02 -3.74
CA LEU A 50 12.05 -5.10 -4.00
C LEU A 50 12.82 -5.08 -2.67
N PRO A 51 13.55 -6.16 -2.30
CA PRO A 51 14.30 -6.16 -1.06
C PRO A 51 15.48 -5.19 -1.15
N LYS A 52 15.71 -4.44 -0.07
CA LYS A 52 16.88 -3.59 0.07
C LYS A 52 18.08 -4.41 0.53
N VAL A 53 18.72 -5.09 -0.42
CA VAL A 53 19.95 -5.86 -0.17
C VAL A 53 21.17 -4.97 -0.41
N GLY A 54 22.07 -4.87 0.56
CA GLY A 54 23.27 -4.07 0.48
C GLY A 54 24.39 -4.58 1.39
N VAL A 55 25.59 -4.02 1.19
CA VAL A 55 26.76 -4.24 2.07
C VAL A 55 27.10 -2.90 2.70
N TRP A 56 27.20 -2.88 4.03
CA TRP A 56 27.54 -1.69 4.81
C TRP A 56 28.77 -1.94 5.68
N ASP A 57 29.45 -0.87 6.10
CA ASP A 57 30.54 -0.98 7.08
C ASP A 57 29.98 -1.53 8.40
N ALA A 58 30.66 -2.53 8.96
CA ALA A 58 30.27 -3.16 10.23
C ALA A 58 30.32 -2.20 11.43
N LYS A 59 30.97 -1.05 11.30
CA LYS A 59 31.06 0.02 12.31
C LYS A 59 30.07 1.17 12.07
N LEU A 60 29.21 1.06 11.05
CA LEU A 60 28.22 2.08 10.74
C LEU A 60 27.15 2.12 11.84
N GLU A 61 26.95 3.28 12.46
CA GLU A 61 25.91 3.52 13.45
C GLU A 61 24.83 4.45 12.89
N GLY A 62 23.60 4.34 13.41
CA GLY A 62 22.47 5.20 13.04
C GLY A 62 21.76 4.83 11.73
N PHE A 63 22.13 3.70 11.10
CA PHE A 63 21.41 3.20 9.92
C PHE A 63 20.20 2.37 10.32
N TRP A 64 19.10 2.51 9.57
CA TRP A 64 17.87 1.76 9.81
C TRP A 64 18.02 0.31 9.35
N GLU A 65 17.77 -0.63 10.26
CA GLU A 65 17.60 -2.05 9.91
C GLU A 65 16.36 -2.24 9.04
N ASN A 66 15.24 -1.63 9.43
CA ASN A 66 14.01 -1.55 8.66
C ASN A 66 13.63 -0.08 8.50
N ALA A 67 13.91 0.49 7.32
CA ALA A 67 13.51 1.86 7.04
C ALA A 67 11.98 1.96 6.95
N PRO A 68 11.35 2.97 7.57
CA PRO A 68 9.92 3.17 7.43
C PRO A 68 9.58 3.54 5.98
N ILE A 69 8.46 3.00 5.48
CA ILE A 69 7.82 3.55 4.28
C ILE A 69 7.14 4.86 4.70
N GLN A 70 7.42 5.94 3.98
CA GLN A 70 6.81 7.24 4.27
C GLN A 70 5.28 7.13 4.13
N ALA A 71 4.57 7.48 5.20
CA ALA A 71 3.11 7.53 5.24
C ALA A 71 2.56 8.83 4.66
#